data_AF-A0A2G5I3X4-F1
#
_entry.id   AF-A0A2G5I3X4-F1
#
_cell.length_a   1.000
_cell.length_b   1.000
_cell.length_c   1.000
_cell.angle_alpha   90.00
_cell.angle_beta   90.00
_cell.angle_gamma   90.00
#
_symmetry.space_group_name_H-M   'P 1'
#
loop_
_entity.id
_entity.type
_entity.pdbx_description
1 polymer ?
#
loop_
_entity_poly.entity_id
_entity_poly.type
_entity_poly.pdbx_seq_one_letter_code
_entity_poly.pdbx_strand_id
1 'polypeptide(L)'
;MSRKDKATRQQYLSPPEEKALAEYMLRMAHAGSPLPVKSLRHLARTIRRQQCSLMQVAASNDVPLPGKNWPQAFYKRHPELRARRTKAIDRNRHHDSIHEKVSEWFGIMQKVLKDPVILPENVYNMDETGVMLSVLGSLKVLVDRDDLRTTRPSCVQRTLITAIECISADGRYLDPLIIWPAVTHRSTWTAYPTPGWHFACSKSGYTDTAISLYWVQHVFDPLTRSRAKGRPRLLINDGFGTHESLEVLTYCFQNNIVLCRLPSHTSHKLQPCDVGVFGLLKTAYREQVECLYRGGATTIGKQHFTSLYSKARQTAFTSRNIRSSWAKAGLFPFQPGRVLDEIQPAEAVPCETEAQQSVQVSEAADQTLRTPTTVTSFHNVRRQLESKLDRQDEQSRAYLRKITNAAEKVYADRALLFDENRLLFEQNNEKSMRGSTRATIVGRAKVMSYDDIVEAQRRRSEKELGMAVPHEAVPPFTAPVARMLSEADQEALEAADEIDAMGFAQYCHVLRLERS
;
A
#
# COMPACT_ATOMS: atom_id res chain seq x y z
N MET A 1 -9.47 -46.84 38.14
CA MET A 1 -8.76 -45.90 37.24
C MET A 1 -7.37 -46.45 36.97
N SER A 2 -7.00 -46.67 35.70
CA SER A 2 -5.66 -47.13 35.32
C SER A 2 -4.61 -46.06 35.63
N ARG A 3 -3.35 -46.45 35.88
CA ARG A 3 -2.22 -45.50 36.04
C ARG A 3 -2.10 -44.55 34.83
N LYS A 4 -2.48 -45.01 33.63
CA LYS A 4 -2.54 -44.18 32.43
C LYS A 4 -3.60 -43.08 32.55
N ASP A 5 -4.82 -43.37 32.99
CA ASP A 5 -5.91 -42.39 33.09
C ASP A 5 -5.60 -41.27 34.10
N LYS A 6 -4.93 -41.65 35.20
CA LYS A 6 -4.48 -40.70 36.23
C LYS A 6 -3.39 -39.76 35.68
N ALA A 7 -2.46 -40.29 34.89
CA ALA A 7 -1.43 -39.51 34.22
C ALA A 7 -1.98 -38.58 33.14
N THR A 8 -3.00 -39.02 32.38
CA THR A 8 -3.67 -38.20 31.36
C THR A 8 -4.40 -37.01 31.96
N ARG A 9 -5.05 -37.17 33.13
CA ARG A 9 -5.71 -36.08 33.87
C ARG A 9 -4.76 -35.06 34.50
N GLN A 10 -3.47 -35.39 34.64
CA GLN A 10 -2.44 -34.53 35.21
C GLN A 10 -1.58 -33.82 34.14
N GLN A 11 -1.90 -34.00 32.85
CA GLN A 11 -1.19 -33.31 31.78
C GLN A 11 -1.52 -31.80 31.78
N TYR A 12 -0.55 -31.00 31.37
CA TYR A 12 -0.70 -29.54 31.30
C TYR A 12 -1.73 -29.12 30.23
N LEU A 13 -1.78 -29.87 29.13
CA LEU A 13 -2.80 -29.80 28.07
C LEU A 13 -3.52 -31.14 28.00
N SER A 14 -4.78 -31.14 27.63
CA SER A 14 -5.51 -32.38 27.35
C SER A 14 -4.98 -33.06 26.08
N PRO A 15 -5.17 -34.38 25.90
CA PRO A 15 -4.68 -35.08 24.71
C PRO A 15 -5.13 -34.49 23.36
N PRO A 16 -6.38 -34.00 23.19
CA PRO A 16 -6.79 -33.31 21.97
C PRO A 16 -6.03 -31.99 21.73
N GLU A 17 -5.69 -31.27 22.79
CA GLU A 17 -4.95 -30.02 22.70
C GLU A 17 -3.47 -30.24 22.41
N GLU A 18 -2.86 -31.25 23.03
CA GLU A 18 -1.50 -31.65 22.68
C GLU A 18 -1.42 -32.07 21.21
N LYS A 19 -2.43 -32.79 20.72
CA LYS A 19 -2.55 -33.17 19.30
C LYS A 19 -2.69 -31.94 18.39
N ALA A 20 -3.53 -30.95 18.73
CA ALA A 20 -3.66 -29.72 17.95
C ALA A 20 -2.35 -28.92 17.91
N LEU A 21 -1.62 -28.85 19.04
CA LEU A 21 -0.30 -28.23 19.09
C LEU A 21 0.71 -28.99 18.23
N ALA A 22 0.67 -30.33 18.23
CA ALA A 22 1.55 -31.16 17.42
C ALA A 22 1.27 -30.98 15.91
N GLU A 23 -0.01 -30.96 15.51
CA GLU A 23 -0.44 -30.67 14.14
C GLU A 23 -0.02 -29.27 13.68
N TYR A 24 -0.12 -28.27 14.56
CA TYR A 24 0.39 -26.93 14.27
C TYR A 24 1.89 -26.92 14.06
N MET A 25 2.66 -27.61 14.91
CA MET A 25 4.11 -27.70 14.74
C MET A 25 4.50 -28.41 13.45
N LEU A 26 3.81 -29.50 13.11
CA LEU A 26 4.02 -30.20 11.84
C LEU A 26 3.65 -29.30 10.66
N ARG A 27 2.56 -28.55 10.74
CA ARG A 27 2.16 -27.59 9.71
C ARG A 27 3.24 -26.51 9.52
N MET A 28 3.78 -25.96 10.60
CA MET A 28 4.85 -24.95 10.54
C MET A 28 6.17 -25.54 10.01
N ALA A 29 6.53 -26.75 10.44
CA ALA A 29 7.71 -27.45 9.95
C ALA A 29 7.58 -27.82 8.47
N HIS A 30 6.42 -28.31 8.05
CA HIS A 30 6.09 -28.56 6.66
C HIS A 30 6.10 -27.25 5.89
N ALA A 31 5.62 -26.13 6.42
CA ALA A 31 5.67 -24.81 5.79
C ALA A 31 7.09 -24.20 5.66
N GLY A 32 8.14 -24.97 5.98
CA GLY A 32 9.54 -24.53 5.90
C GLY A 32 10.05 -23.77 7.14
N SER A 33 9.22 -23.61 8.17
CA SER A 33 9.53 -22.86 9.41
C SER A 33 9.35 -23.71 10.67
N PRO A 34 10.24 -24.68 10.93
CA PRO A 34 10.17 -25.48 12.14
C PRO A 34 10.33 -24.61 13.39
N LEU A 35 9.36 -24.70 14.31
CA LEU A 35 9.36 -23.91 15.53
C LEU A 35 10.48 -24.36 16.49
N PRO A 36 11.25 -23.43 17.09
CA PRO A 36 12.22 -23.77 18.12
C PRO A 36 11.58 -24.47 19.32
N VAL A 37 12.25 -25.48 19.89
CA VAL A 37 11.77 -26.21 21.08
C VAL A 37 11.48 -25.28 22.26
N LYS A 38 12.22 -24.18 22.39
CA LYS A 38 12.00 -23.14 23.42
C LYS A 38 10.62 -22.47 23.34
N SER A 39 10.02 -22.42 22.15
CA SER A 39 8.70 -21.83 21.91
C SER A 39 7.57 -22.71 22.43
N LEU A 40 7.79 -24.01 22.56
CA LEU A 40 6.76 -25.00 22.89
C LEU A 40 6.05 -24.73 24.21
N ARG A 41 6.82 -24.42 25.27
CA ARG A 41 6.26 -24.13 26.60
C ARG A 41 5.32 -22.92 26.59
N HIS A 42 5.65 -21.93 25.76
CA HIS A 42 4.87 -20.70 25.65
C HIS A 42 3.58 -20.95 24.86
N LEU A 43 3.66 -21.68 23.75
CA LEU A 43 2.46 -22.09 22.99
C LEU A 43 1.50 -22.94 23.82
N ALA A 44 2.02 -23.86 24.63
CA ALA A 44 1.18 -24.64 25.55
C ALA A 44 0.49 -23.74 26.60
N ARG A 45 1.22 -22.77 27.17
CA ARG A 45 0.61 -21.78 28.09
C ARG A 45 -0.49 -20.97 27.41
N THR A 46 -0.30 -20.61 26.15
CA THR A 46 -1.28 -19.86 25.35
C THR A 46 -2.59 -20.62 25.20
N ILE A 47 -2.54 -21.91 24.86
CA ILE A 47 -3.72 -22.78 24.77
C ILE A 47 -4.43 -22.83 26.12
N ARG A 48 -3.68 -23.05 27.20
CA ARG A 48 -4.22 -23.12 28.56
C ARG A 48 -4.88 -21.81 29.02
N ARG A 49 -4.29 -20.66 28.68
CA ARG A 49 -4.87 -19.33 28.96
C ARG A 49 -6.21 -19.13 28.25
N GLN A 50 -6.34 -19.56 27.00
CA GLN A 50 -7.60 -19.45 26.25
C GLN A 50 -8.71 -20.31 26.85
N GLN A 51 -8.40 -21.53 27.31
CA GLN A 51 -9.37 -22.37 28.03
C GLN A 51 -9.87 -21.73 29.33
N CYS A 52 -8.96 -21.19 30.15
CA CYS A 52 -9.35 -20.52 31.40
C CYS A 52 -10.28 -19.32 31.14
N SER A 53 -10.01 -18.56 30.07
CA SER A 53 -10.87 -17.46 29.64
C SER A 53 -12.27 -17.94 29.21
N LEU A 54 -12.35 -19.02 28.42
CA LEU A 54 -13.62 -19.59 27.95
C LEU A 54 -14.47 -20.22 29.06
N MET A 55 -13.85 -20.75 30.11
CA MET A 55 -14.57 -21.42 31.22
C MET A 55 -14.99 -20.48 32.36
N GLN A 56 -14.83 -19.15 32.23
CA GLN A 56 -15.12 -18.14 33.27
C GLN A 56 -14.50 -18.45 34.64
N VAL A 57 -13.42 -19.24 34.67
CA VAL A 57 -12.67 -19.49 35.90
C VAL A 57 -11.84 -18.23 36.15
N ALA A 58 -12.13 -17.52 37.24
CA ALA A 58 -11.57 -16.22 37.62
C ALA A 58 -10.17 -15.97 37.04
N ALA A 59 -10.07 -14.92 36.22
CA ALA A 59 -8.85 -14.45 35.60
C ALA A 59 -7.86 -13.98 36.68
N SER A 60 -7.13 -14.91 37.29
CA SER A 60 -5.87 -14.60 37.97
C SER A 60 -4.75 -14.65 36.93
N ASN A 61 -3.98 -13.57 36.89
CA ASN A 61 -3.09 -13.19 35.80
C ASN A 61 -1.82 -14.04 35.64
N ASP A 62 -1.78 -15.31 36.06
CA ASP A 62 -0.59 -16.12 35.82
C ASP A 62 -0.85 -17.63 35.72
N VAL A 63 -1.34 -18.09 34.57
CA VAL A 63 -1.23 -19.51 34.21
C VAL A 63 0.26 -19.86 34.16
N PRO A 64 0.77 -20.73 35.05
CA PRO A 64 2.20 -21.01 35.14
C PRO A 64 2.68 -21.68 33.85
N LEU A 65 3.90 -21.36 33.41
CA LEU A 65 4.50 -22.07 32.29
C LEU A 65 4.61 -23.58 32.62
N PRO A 66 4.46 -24.48 31.63
CA PRO A 66 4.79 -25.89 31.81
C PRO A 66 6.22 -26.04 32.34
N GLY A 67 6.49 -27.10 33.11
CA GLY A 67 7.85 -27.36 33.63
C GLY A 67 8.91 -27.48 32.53
N LYS A 68 10.19 -27.28 32.88
CA LYS A 68 11.32 -27.34 31.92
C LYS A 68 11.40 -28.66 31.14
N ASN A 69 10.96 -29.76 31.73
CA ASN A 69 10.97 -31.10 31.13
C ASN A 69 9.70 -31.43 30.34
N TRP A 70 8.69 -30.55 30.36
CA TRP A 70 7.43 -30.78 29.66
C TRP A 70 7.62 -30.95 28.14
N PRO A 71 8.47 -30.16 27.44
CA PRO A 71 8.77 -30.41 26.03
C PRO A 71 9.30 -31.82 25.76
N GLN A 72 10.18 -32.32 26.64
CA GLN A 72 10.74 -33.66 26.52
C GLN A 72 9.72 -34.77 26.72
N ALA A 73 8.74 -34.53 27.57
CA ALA A 73 7.61 -35.43 27.73
C ALA A 73 6.63 -35.33 26.54
N PHE A 74 6.45 -34.14 25.97
CA PHE A 74 5.56 -33.89 24.83
C PHE A 74 5.99 -34.65 23.57
N TYR A 75 7.24 -34.51 23.11
CA TYR A 75 7.70 -35.26 21.92
C TYR A 75 7.92 -36.76 22.20
N LYS A 76 7.94 -37.20 23.46
CA LYS A 76 7.83 -38.64 23.79
C LYS A 76 6.40 -39.18 23.59
N ARG A 77 5.38 -38.33 23.76
CA ARG A 77 3.97 -38.68 23.52
C ARG A 77 3.56 -38.53 22.06
N HIS A 78 4.23 -37.66 21.32
CA HIS A 78 4.00 -37.37 19.90
C HIS A 78 5.22 -37.82 19.05
N PRO A 79 5.36 -39.13 18.77
CA PRO A 79 6.50 -39.66 18.02
C PRO A 79 6.60 -39.16 16.58
N GLU A 80 5.51 -38.58 16.03
CA GLU A 80 5.50 -37.85 14.76
C GLU A 80 6.38 -36.59 14.77
N LEU A 81 6.74 -36.07 15.95
CA LEU A 81 7.64 -34.94 16.13
C LEU A 81 9.02 -35.41 16.59
N ARG A 82 10.08 -34.92 15.91
CA ARG A 82 11.46 -35.21 16.27
C ARG A 82 12.28 -33.93 16.43
N ALA A 83 12.86 -33.73 17.60
CA ALA A 83 13.81 -32.65 17.83
C ALA A 83 15.12 -32.90 17.07
N ARG A 84 15.53 -31.95 16.22
CA ARG A 84 16.81 -31.96 15.49
C ARG A 84 17.55 -30.65 15.74
N ARG A 85 18.89 -30.70 15.78
CA ARG A 85 19.72 -29.49 15.73
C ARG A 85 20.00 -29.15 14.27
N THR A 86 19.50 -28.02 13.80
CA THR A 86 19.85 -27.44 12.51
C THR A 86 21.09 -26.54 12.65
N LYS A 87 22.04 -26.67 11.72
CA LYS A 87 23.23 -25.80 11.66
C LYS A 87 22.94 -24.62 10.74
N ALA A 88 23.38 -23.42 11.11
CA ALA A 88 23.43 -22.28 10.20
C ALA A 88 24.49 -22.55 9.11
N ILE A 89 24.16 -22.31 7.85
CA ILE A 89 25.05 -22.50 6.70
C ILE A 89 25.42 -21.13 6.12
N ASP A 90 26.64 -21.02 5.60
CA ASP A 90 27.24 -19.79 5.08
C ASP A 90 26.68 -19.39 3.70
N ARG A 91 26.61 -18.06 3.46
CA ARG A 91 25.93 -17.39 2.34
C ARG A 91 26.32 -17.88 0.95
N ASN A 92 27.59 -18.20 0.73
CA ASN A 92 28.12 -18.50 -0.60
C ASN A 92 27.83 -19.93 -1.09
N ARG A 93 27.47 -20.87 -0.21
CA ARG A 93 27.07 -22.24 -0.59
C ARG A 93 25.59 -22.39 -0.93
N HIS A 94 24.82 -21.29 -0.87
CA HIS A 94 23.37 -21.32 -1.06
C HIS A 94 22.91 -21.21 -2.51
N HIS A 95 23.73 -20.67 -3.41
CA HIS A 95 23.38 -20.55 -4.83
C HIS A 95 23.26 -21.91 -5.53
N ASP A 96 24.17 -22.85 -5.26
CA ASP A 96 24.17 -24.19 -5.88
C ASP A 96 22.97 -25.07 -5.49
N SER A 97 22.19 -24.70 -4.46
CA SER A 97 21.04 -25.46 -3.95
C SER A 97 19.73 -24.67 -3.98
N ILE A 98 19.69 -23.53 -4.67
CA ILE A 98 18.49 -22.67 -4.65
C ILE A 98 17.32 -23.35 -5.35
N HIS A 99 17.57 -24.08 -6.45
CA HIS A 99 16.55 -24.80 -7.21
C HIS A 99 15.86 -25.88 -6.35
N GLU A 100 16.63 -26.72 -5.65
CA GLU A 100 16.09 -27.78 -4.79
C GLU A 100 15.23 -27.22 -3.66
N LYS A 101 15.71 -26.17 -2.98
CA LYS A 101 14.95 -25.52 -1.89
C LYS A 101 13.65 -24.88 -2.37
N VAL A 102 13.71 -24.19 -3.51
CA VAL A 102 12.54 -23.57 -4.12
C VAL A 102 11.55 -24.65 -4.57
N SER A 103 12.05 -25.77 -5.12
CA SER A 103 11.23 -26.92 -5.50
C SER A 103 10.54 -27.56 -4.30
N GLU A 104 11.28 -27.82 -3.21
CA GLU A 104 10.73 -28.37 -1.97
C GLU A 104 9.67 -27.43 -1.37
N TRP A 105 9.96 -26.13 -1.34
CA TRP A 105 9.03 -25.11 -0.87
C TRP A 105 7.76 -25.04 -1.72
N PHE A 106 7.87 -25.10 -3.05
CA PHE A 106 6.69 -25.20 -3.90
C PHE A 106 5.90 -26.48 -3.63
N GLY A 107 6.56 -27.61 -3.39
CA GLY A 107 5.89 -28.87 -3.01
C GLY A 107 5.11 -28.74 -1.69
N ILE A 108 5.64 -28.00 -0.74
CA ILE A 108 4.98 -27.65 0.52
C ILE A 108 3.78 -26.72 0.27
N MET A 109 4.00 -25.63 -0.47
CA MET A 109 2.97 -24.64 -0.78
C MET A 109 1.82 -25.28 -1.56
N GLN A 110 2.10 -26.23 -2.44
CA GLN A 110 1.08 -26.98 -3.16
C GLN A 110 0.13 -27.71 -2.20
N LYS A 111 0.66 -28.32 -1.12
CA LYS A 111 -0.17 -29.01 -0.12
C LYS A 111 -1.04 -28.03 0.65
N VAL A 112 -0.46 -26.90 1.05
CA VAL A 112 -1.18 -25.84 1.80
C VAL A 112 -2.27 -25.21 0.93
N LEU A 113 -1.96 -24.86 -0.32
CA LEU A 113 -2.89 -24.19 -1.23
C LEU A 113 -3.97 -25.14 -1.81
N LYS A 114 -3.75 -26.45 -1.78
CA LYS A 114 -4.77 -27.45 -2.13
C LYS A 114 -5.78 -27.71 -1.01
N ASP A 115 -5.50 -27.27 0.23
CA ASP A 115 -6.45 -27.41 1.33
C ASP A 115 -7.70 -26.55 1.05
N PRO A 116 -8.89 -27.15 0.86
CA PRO A 116 -10.10 -26.39 0.53
C PRO A 116 -10.53 -25.42 1.63
N VAL A 117 -9.97 -25.57 2.83
CA VAL A 117 -10.22 -24.68 3.97
C VAL A 117 -9.51 -23.32 3.77
N ILE A 118 -8.42 -23.28 3.01
CA ILE A 118 -7.67 -22.05 2.68
C ILE A 118 -8.18 -21.51 1.35
N LEU A 119 -8.98 -20.44 1.41
CA LEU A 119 -9.45 -19.76 0.20
C LEU A 119 -8.33 -18.89 -0.41
N PRO A 120 -8.27 -18.75 -1.75
CA PRO A 120 -7.33 -17.84 -2.41
C PRO A 120 -7.41 -16.39 -1.87
N GLU A 121 -8.63 -15.90 -1.60
CA GLU A 121 -8.86 -14.57 -1.01
C GLU A 121 -8.33 -14.40 0.43
N ASN A 122 -7.95 -15.50 1.09
CA ASN A 122 -7.34 -15.52 2.43
C ASN A 122 -5.82 -15.77 2.37
N VAL A 123 -5.21 -15.71 1.19
CA VAL A 123 -3.76 -15.82 1.00
C VAL A 123 -3.16 -14.44 0.77
N TYR A 124 -2.19 -14.10 1.61
CA TYR A 124 -1.59 -12.78 1.68
C TYR A 124 -0.08 -12.88 1.60
N ASN A 125 0.53 -11.85 1.02
CA ASN A 125 1.97 -11.65 0.99
C ASN A 125 2.26 -10.31 1.68
N MET A 126 3.20 -10.31 2.63
CA MET A 126 3.65 -9.10 3.31
C MET A 126 5.16 -8.96 3.15
N ASP A 127 5.60 -7.72 2.92
CA ASP A 127 7.01 -7.40 2.91
C ASP A 127 7.28 -5.91 3.22
N GLU A 128 8.53 -5.60 3.53
CA GLU A 128 9.04 -4.25 3.73
C GLU A 128 9.68 -3.67 2.48
N THR A 129 9.38 -2.40 2.20
CA THR A 129 10.06 -1.66 1.13
C THR A 129 10.61 -0.34 1.63
N GLY A 130 11.88 -0.08 1.31
CA GLY A 130 12.51 1.21 1.54
C GLY A 130 12.28 2.15 0.36
N VAL A 131 11.77 3.34 0.65
CA VAL A 131 11.54 4.43 -0.32
C VAL A 131 12.43 5.61 0.03
N MET A 132 13.25 6.03 -0.93
CA MET A 132 14.13 7.19 -0.77
C MET A 132 13.36 8.49 -0.96
N LEU A 133 13.46 9.42 0.00
CA LEU A 133 12.72 10.68 -0.03
C LEU A 133 12.98 11.54 -1.27
N SER A 134 14.26 11.83 -1.58
CA SER A 134 14.61 12.68 -2.72
C SER A 134 15.86 12.18 -3.47
N VAL A 135 15.81 10.96 -3.97
CA VAL A 135 16.80 10.48 -4.96
C VAL A 135 16.18 10.55 -6.35
N LEU A 136 16.51 11.63 -7.04
CA LEU A 136 16.24 11.80 -8.46
C LEU A 136 17.29 11.02 -9.27
N GLY A 137 16.82 10.20 -10.21
CA GLY A 137 17.67 9.55 -11.20
C GLY A 137 18.04 10.48 -12.37
N SER A 138 18.81 9.96 -13.32
CA SER A 138 18.98 10.58 -14.63
C SER A 138 17.63 10.58 -15.36
N LEU A 139 17.32 11.70 -16.03
CA LEU A 139 16.12 11.86 -16.83
C LEU A 139 16.54 12.20 -18.25
N LYS A 140 15.95 11.53 -19.24
CA LYS A 140 16.10 11.92 -20.64
C LYS A 140 15.18 13.12 -20.89
N VAL A 141 15.76 14.26 -21.21
CA VAL A 141 15.03 15.52 -21.48
C VAL A 141 15.24 15.96 -22.91
N LEU A 142 14.28 16.70 -23.45
CA LEU A 142 14.42 17.42 -24.71
C LEU A 142 14.79 18.86 -24.37
N VAL A 143 15.91 19.32 -24.92
CA VAL A 143 16.44 20.67 -24.77
C VAL A 143 16.75 21.24 -26.15
N ASP A 144 17.09 22.52 -26.20
CA ASP A 144 17.59 23.12 -27.43
C ASP A 144 18.82 22.34 -27.95
N ARG A 145 18.97 22.24 -29.28
CA ARG A 145 20.04 21.47 -29.90
C ARG A 145 21.42 21.92 -29.42
N ASP A 146 21.57 23.21 -29.15
CA ASP A 146 22.84 23.82 -28.79
C ASP A 146 23.00 23.93 -27.24
N ASP A 147 22.03 23.44 -26.47
CA ASP A 147 22.11 23.33 -25.00
C ASP A 147 22.95 22.11 -24.57
N LEU A 148 24.22 22.35 -24.25
CA LEU A 148 25.19 21.34 -23.85
C LEU A 148 25.15 20.98 -22.36
N ARG A 149 24.17 21.47 -21.58
CA ARG A 149 24.10 21.19 -20.15
C ARG A 149 23.80 19.71 -19.90
N THR A 150 24.72 19.04 -19.20
CA THR A 150 24.61 17.60 -18.87
C THR A 150 24.16 17.34 -17.43
N THR A 151 24.00 18.38 -16.62
CA THR A 151 23.71 18.27 -15.18
C THR A 151 22.51 19.10 -14.78
N ARG A 152 21.76 18.63 -13.77
CA ARG A 152 20.67 19.36 -13.15
C ARG A 152 20.92 19.54 -11.65
N PRO A 153 20.59 20.69 -11.05
CA PRO A 153 20.62 20.87 -9.61
C PRO A 153 19.70 19.86 -8.94
N SER A 154 20.16 19.22 -7.87
CA SER A 154 19.30 18.35 -7.04
C SER A 154 19.61 18.54 -5.57
N CYS A 155 18.58 18.76 -4.76
CA CYS A 155 18.69 18.68 -3.31
C CYS A 155 18.49 17.21 -2.90
N VAL A 156 19.59 16.45 -2.85
CA VAL A 156 19.56 15.02 -2.50
C VAL A 156 19.48 14.84 -0.99
N GLN A 157 18.32 14.48 -0.49
CA GLN A 157 18.08 14.04 0.87
C GLN A 157 17.98 12.51 0.87
N ARG A 158 19.07 11.85 1.29
CA ARG A 158 19.18 10.38 1.33
C ARG A 158 18.50 9.77 2.56
N THR A 159 17.28 10.20 2.87
CA THR A 159 16.50 9.62 3.95
C THR A 159 15.63 8.50 3.40
N LEU A 160 15.86 7.28 3.87
CA LEU A 160 15.05 6.10 3.57
C LEU A 160 13.88 6.03 4.55
N ILE A 161 12.66 5.94 4.03
CA ILE A 161 11.46 5.64 4.81
C ILE A 161 11.03 4.22 4.46
N THR A 162 10.74 3.42 5.48
CA THR A 162 10.32 2.03 5.28
C THR A 162 8.80 1.96 5.34
N ALA A 163 8.19 1.19 4.45
CA ALA A 163 6.78 0.87 4.48
C ALA A 163 6.60 -0.64 4.56
N ILE A 164 5.75 -1.11 5.48
CA ILE A 164 5.25 -2.47 5.52
C ILE A 164 3.98 -2.51 4.67
N GLU A 165 4.00 -3.34 3.64
CA GLU A 165 2.93 -3.48 2.67
C GLU A 165 2.42 -4.90 2.63
N CYS A 166 1.13 -5.08 2.32
CA CYS A 166 0.54 -6.41 2.21
C CYS A 166 -0.48 -6.48 1.09
N ILE A 167 -0.34 -7.50 0.26
CA ILE A 167 -1.20 -7.79 -0.89
C ILE A 167 -1.84 -9.17 -0.76
N SER A 168 -3.01 -9.34 -1.34
CA SER A 168 -3.77 -10.59 -1.35
C SER A 168 -3.76 -11.24 -2.73
N ALA A 169 -3.89 -12.55 -2.77
CA ALA A 169 -3.85 -13.31 -4.03
C ALA A 169 -5.00 -12.97 -5.00
N ASP A 170 -6.14 -12.46 -4.50
CA ASP A 170 -7.28 -12.05 -5.32
C ASP A 170 -7.16 -10.63 -5.90
N GLY A 171 -6.07 -9.91 -5.59
CA GLY A 171 -5.76 -8.62 -6.21
C GLY A 171 -6.10 -7.39 -5.37
N ARG A 172 -6.18 -7.51 -4.05
CA ARG A 172 -6.36 -6.37 -3.13
C ARG A 172 -5.08 -6.11 -2.33
N TYR A 173 -5.00 -4.97 -1.68
CA TYR A 173 -3.93 -4.60 -0.75
C TYR A 173 -4.53 -4.07 0.55
N LEU A 174 -3.75 -4.15 1.64
CA LEU A 174 -4.13 -3.63 2.96
C LEU A 174 -3.56 -2.22 3.19
N ASP A 175 -3.99 -1.59 4.27
CA ASP A 175 -3.39 -0.33 4.70
C ASP A 175 -1.93 -0.53 5.12
N PRO A 176 -1.05 0.43 4.82
CA PRO A 176 0.37 0.30 5.08
C PRO A 176 0.70 0.71 6.51
N LEU A 177 1.85 0.23 7.00
CA LEU A 177 2.51 0.79 8.17
C LEU A 177 3.80 1.49 7.75
N ILE A 178 3.85 2.81 7.92
CA ILE A 178 5.00 3.63 7.55
C ILE A 178 5.93 3.81 8.76
N ILE A 179 7.20 3.47 8.61
CA ILE A 179 8.22 3.59 9.65
C ILE A 179 9.10 4.80 9.35
N TRP A 180 8.96 5.83 10.17
CA TRP A 180 9.81 7.01 10.10
C TRP A 180 11.18 6.72 10.76
N PRO A 181 12.31 7.08 10.12
CA PRO A 181 13.62 7.12 10.79
C PRO A 181 13.63 8.31 11.76
N ALA A 182 13.07 8.09 12.96
CA ALA A 182 12.79 9.11 13.97
C ALA A 182 12.51 8.49 15.34
N VAL A 183 12.52 9.34 16.38
CA VAL A 183 12.15 8.96 17.76
C VAL A 183 10.73 9.37 18.11
N THR A 184 10.18 10.40 17.44
CA THR A 184 8.86 10.96 17.74
C THR A 184 8.09 11.26 16.47
N HIS A 185 6.76 11.16 16.58
CA HIS A 185 5.83 11.50 15.51
C HIS A 185 5.71 13.03 15.39
N ARG A 186 5.78 13.55 14.16
CA ARG A 186 5.53 14.96 13.85
C ARG A 186 4.22 15.10 13.08
N SER A 187 3.41 16.08 13.46
CA SER A 187 2.10 16.35 12.83
C SER A 187 2.22 16.61 11.34
N THR A 188 3.27 17.32 10.92
CA THR A 188 3.50 17.69 9.53
C THR A 188 3.82 16.51 8.61
N TRP A 189 4.22 15.35 9.15
CA TRP A 189 4.50 14.16 8.32
C TRP A 189 3.22 13.45 7.87
N THR A 190 2.12 13.70 8.57
CA THR A 190 0.80 13.10 8.34
C THR A 190 -0.27 14.18 8.12
N ALA A 191 0.12 15.34 7.57
CA ALA A 191 -0.80 16.42 7.23
C ALA A 191 -1.76 16.03 6.09
N TYR A 192 -1.29 15.17 5.18
CA TYR A 192 -2.13 14.60 4.13
C TYR A 192 -3.07 13.51 4.71
N PRO A 193 -4.38 13.56 4.44
CA PRO A 193 -5.32 12.57 4.94
C PRO A 193 -4.98 11.15 4.51
N THR A 194 -4.76 10.27 5.48
CA THR A 194 -4.39 8.86 5.27
C THR A 194 -5.17 7.95 6.23
N PRO A 195 -6.52 7.97 6.18
CA PRO A 195 -7.35 7.14 7.06
C PRO A 195 -6.98 5.66 6.90
N GLY A 196 -6.96 4.94 8.02
CA GLY A 196 -6.55 3.53 8.09
C GLY A 196 -5.04 3.27 8.13
N TRP A 197 -4.20 4.26 7.80
CA TRP A 197 -2.74 4.06 7.82
C TRP A 197 -2.20 4.03 9.24
N HIS A 198 -1.12 3.29 9.43
CA HIS A 198 -0.38 3.25 10.68
C HIS A 198 1.02 3.82 10.50
N PHE A 199 1.54 4.42 11.57
CA PHE A 199 2.84 5.07 11.57
C PHE A 199 3.65 4.59 12.75
N ALA A 200 4.90 4.20 12.51
CA ALA A 200 5.87 3.89 13.54
C ALA A 200 7.07 4.83 13.51
N CYS A 201 7.76 4.96 14.63
CA CYS A 201 9.04 5.66 14.74
C CYS A 201 10.12 4.69 15.22
N SER A 202 11.20 4.59 14.43
CA SER A 202 12.39 3.80 14.79
C SER A 202 13.64 4.64 14.53
N LYS A 203 14.62 4.60 15.45
CA LYS A 203 15.88 5.35 15.27
C LYS A 203 16.61 4.96 13.98
N SER A 204 16.55 3.69 13.61
CA SER A 204 17.19 3.15 12.41
C SER A 204 16.31 3.27 11.16
N GLY A 205 15.01 3.55 11.31
CA GLY A 205 14.02 3.49 10.23
C GLY A 205 13.63 2.06 9.81
N TYR A 206 14.18 1.03 10.46
CA TYR A 206 13.83 -0.36 10.21
C TYR A 206 12.78 -0.87 11.19
N THR A 207 12.12 -1.96 10.80
CA THR A 207 11.19 -2.73 11.63
C THR A 207 11.90 -3.37 12.82
N ASP A 208 11.13 -3.72 13.85
CA ASP A 208 11.57 -4.57 14.95
C ASP A 208 10.40 -5.41 15.45
N THR A 209 10.70 -6.35 16.36
CA THR A 209 9.72 -7.29 16.90
C THR A 209 8.44 -6.62 17.43
N ALA A 210 8.54 -5.43 18.05
CA ALA A 210 7.38 -4.74 18.58
C ALA A 210 6.52 -4.14 17.46
N ILE A 211 7.15 -3.62 16.40
CA ILE A 211 6.45 -3.12 15.21
C ILE A 211 5.79 -4.28 14.45
N SER A 212 6.49 -5.41 14.25
CA SER A 212 5.94 -6.60 13.61
C SER A 212 4.73 -7.15 14.38
N LEU A 213 4.81 -7.26 15.71
CA LEU A 213 3.68 -7.69 16.54
C LEU A 213 2.50 -6.71 16.43
N TYR A 214 2.77 -5.41 16.54
CA TYR A 214 1.74 -4.38 16.38
C TYR A 214 1.05 -4.52 15.02
N TRP A 215 1.82 -4.67 13.94
CA TRP A 215 1.30 -4.77 12.58
C TRP A 215 0.34 -5.96 12.43
N VAL A 216 0.72 -7.14 12.94
CA VAL A 216 -0.18 -8.32 12.88
C VAL A 216 -1.46 -8.07 13.69
N GLN A 217 -1.35 -7.44 14.86
CA GLN A 217 -2.47 -7.23 15.78
C GLN A 217 -3.45 -6.13 15.37
N HIS A 218 -2.95 -5.05 14.77
CA HIS A 218 -3.72 -3.83 14.53
C HIS A 218 -3.95 -3.55 13.05
N VAL A 219 -3.17 -4.15 12.15
CA VAL A 219 -3.32 -3.98 10.70
C VAL A 219 -3.82 -5.27 10.07
N PHE A 220 -3.00 -6.33 10.08
CA PHE A 220 -3.31 -7.55 9.34
C PHE A 220 -4.56 -8.26 9.84
N ASP A 221 -4.61 -8.58 11.14
CA ASP A 221 -5.72 -9.37 11.67
C ASP A 221 -7.06 -8.62 11.60
N PRO A 222 -7.20 -7.35 12.04
CA PRO A 222 -8.47 -6.63 11.94
C PRO A 222 -9.00 -6.48 10.51
N LEU A 223 -8.11 -6.21 9.53
CA LEU A 223 -8.51 -6.00 8.14
C LEU A 223 -8.86 -7.29 7.39
N THR A 224 -8.45 -8.46 7.90
CA THR A 224 -8.65 -9.75 7.22
C THR A 224 -9.62 -10.67 7.97
N ARG A 225 -9.82 -10.50 9.28
CA ARG A 225 -10.59 -11.41 10.15
C ARG A 225 -12.04 -11.57 9.72
N SER A 226 -12.72 -10.47 9.45
CA SER A 226 -14.15 -10.47 9.05
C SER A 226 -14.35 -11.22 7.72
N ARG A 227 -13.44 -11.01 6.77
CA ARG A 227 -13.47 -11.64 5.44
C ARG A 227 -13.19 -13.14 5.52
N ALA A 228 -12.29 -13.56 6.39
CA ALA A 228 -11.96 -14.96 6.55
C ALA A 228 -13.12 -15.81 7.11
N LYS A 229 -14.13 -15.20 7.77
CA LYS A 229 -15.29 -15.91 8.32
C LYS A 229 -14.90 -17.13 9.18
N GLY A 230 -13.86 -16.96 10.00
CA GLY A 230 -13.30 -18.03 10.85
C GLY A 230 -12.37 -19.01 10.15
N ARG A 231 -12.24 -18.96 8.82
CA ARG A 231 -11.30 -19.79 8.05
C ARG A 231 -9.85 -19.35 8.28
N PRO A 232 -8.87 -20.24 8.09
CA PRO A 232 -7.45 -19.91 8.18
C PRO A 232 -7.04 -18.89 7.13
N ARG A 233 -6.13 -18.00 7.52
CA ARG A 233 -5.49 -17.03 6.64
C ARG A 233 -4.02 -17.37 6.49
N LEU A 234 -3.54 -17.48 5.26
CA LEU A 234 -2.13 -17.76 4.98
C LEU A 234 -1.40 -16.43 4.79
N LEU A 235 -0.39 -16.17 5.61
CA LEU A 235 0.48 -15.00 5.50
C LEU A 235 1.88 -15.45 5.09
N ILE A 236 2.27 -15.08 3.86
CA ILE A 236 3.59 -15.35 3.30
C ILE A 236 4.48 -14.14 3.55
N ASN A 237 5.65 -14.35 4.16
CA ASN A 237 6.62 -13.29 4.41
C ASN A 237 8.06 -13.77 4.28
N ASP A 238 8.99 -12.81 4.28
CA ASP A 238 10.40 -13.15 4.36
C ASP A 238 10.78 -13.68 5.75
N GLY A 239 11.90 -14.38 5.81
CA GLY A 239 12.38 -15.03 7.02
C GLY A 239 13.11 -14.15 8.01
N PHE A 240 12.85 -12.84 8.01
CA PHE A 240 13.57 -11.93 8.89
C PHE A 240 13.14 -12.11 10.35
N GLY A 241 14.13 -12.17 11.25
CA GLY A 241 13.94 -12.66 12.62
C GLY A 241 12.97 -11.85 13.50
N THR A 242 12.62 -10.62 13.11
CA THR A 242 11.62 -9.79 13.81
C THR A 242 10.19 -10.29 13.59
N HIS A 243 9.93 -10.91 12.44
CA HIS A 243 8.64 -11.48 12.06
C HIS A 243 8.35 -12.82 12.75
N GLU A 244 9.39 -13.51 13.23
CA GLU A 244 9.29 -14.85 13.82
C GLU A 244 9.46 -14.83 15.35
N SER A 245 9.21 -13.68 15.98
CA SER A 245 9.17 -13.61 17.44
C SER A 245 8.11 -14.54 17.99
N LEU A 246 8.35 -15.02 19.21
CA LEU A 246 7.43 -15.93 19.87
C LEU A 246 6.05 -15.32 20.06
N GLU A 247 6.00 -14.02 20.34
CA GLU A 247 4.80 -13.22 20.50
C GLU A 247 3.98 -13.18 19.22
N VAL A 248 4.63 -12.93 18.07
CA VAL A 248 3.98 -12.95 16.75
C VAL A 248 3.44 -14.34 16.45
N LEU A 249 4.27 -15.39 16.59
CA LEU A 249 3.86 -16.76 16.32
C LEU A 249 2.71 -17.22 17.21
N THR A 250 2.72 -16.80 18.47
CA THR A 250 1.65 -17.07 19.43
C THR A 250 0.37 -16.39 18.99
N TYR A 251 0.42 -15.11 18.63
CA TYR A 251 -0.74 -14.37 18.18
C TYR A 251 -1.31 -14.93 16.87
N CYS A 252 -0.46 -15.26 15.90
CA CYS A 252 -0.89 -15.88 14.64
C CYS A 252 -1.63 -17.21 14.89
N PHE A 253 -1.06 -18.08 15.74
CA PHE A 253 -1.67 -19.35 16.12
C PHE A 253 -3.06 -19.16 16.73
N GLN A 254 -3.19 -18.24 17.70
CA GLN A 254 -4.45 -17.97 18.40
C GLN A 254 -5.55 -17.43 17.48
N ASN A 255 -5.18 -16.80 16.37
CA ASN A 255 -6.12 -16.13 15.47
C ASN A 255 -6.26 -16.85 14.12
N ASN A 256 -5.89 -18.14 14.05
CA ASN A 256 -6.00 -18.94 12.83
C ASN A 256 -5.26 -18.32 11.62
N ILE A 257 -4.08 -17.75 11.89
CA ILE A 257 -3.17 -17.21 10.86
C ILE A 257 -2.02 -18.20 10.72
N VAL A 258 -1.86 -18.76 9.52
CA VAL A 258 -0.77 -19.64 9.15
C VAL A 258 0.34 -18.79 8.58
N LEU A 259 1.47 -18.70 9.29
CA LEU A 259 2.64 -17.99 8.80
C LEU A 259 3.48 -18.94 7.93
N CYS A 260 3.76 -18.54 6.69
CA CYS A 260 4.62 -19.28 5.77
C CYS A 260 5.80 -18.42 5.35
N ARG A 261 7.00 -18.97 5.53
CA ARG A 261 8.24 -18.27 5.25
C ARG A 261 8.74 -18.60 3.86
N LEU A 262 9.29 -17.60 3.19
CA LEU A 262 10.08 -17.85 1.99
C LEU A 262 11.41 -18.55 2.32
N PRO A 263 11.90 -19.44 1.46
CA PRO A 263 13.26 -19.97 1.56
C PRO A 263 14.27 -18.83 1.61
N SER A 264 15.31 -18.97 2.43
CA SER A 264 16.33 -17.93 2.55
C SER A 264 16.93 -17.55 1.19
N HIS A 265 17.12 -16.24 0.97
CA HIS A 265 17.69 -15.67 -0.25
C HIS A 265 16.86 -15.85 -1.52
N THR A 266 15.54 -16.03 -1.41
CA THR A 266 14.66 -16.23 -2.59
C THR A 266 13.60 -15.16 -2.77
N SER A 267 13.55 -14.10 -1.94
CA SER A 267 12.52 -13.06 -2.04
C SER A 267 12.43 -12.43 -3.43
N HIS A 268 13.58 -12.14 -4.05
CA HIS A 268 13.69 -11.64 -5.43
C HIS A 268 13.12 -12.56 -6.54
N LYS A 269 12.66 -13.77 -6.19
CA LYS A 269 11.99 -14.73 -7.08
C LYS A 269 10.59 -15.13 -6.59
N LEU A 270 10.44 -15.31 -5.28
CA LEU A 270 9.25 -15.91 -4.67
C LEU A 270 8.35 -14.93 -3.91
N GLN A 271 8.77 -13.68 -3.71
CA GLN A 271 7.99 -12.67 -2.99
C GLN A 271 7.16 -11.84 -3.99
N PRO A 272 5.84 -12.00 -4.08
CA PRO A 272 4.96 -11.17 -4.90
C PRO A 272 5.22 -9.67 -4.77
N CYS A 273 5.40 -9.16 -3.54
CA CYS A 273 5.70 -7.74 -3.32
C CYS A 273 6.97 -7.30 -4.08
N ASP A 274 8.07 -8.04 -3.97
CA ASP A 274 9.35 -7.70 -4.61
C ASP A 274 9.34 -7.86 -6.14
N VAL A 275 8.81 -8.97 -6.65
CA VAL A 275 8.88 -9.30 -8.09
C VAL A 275 7.89 -8.51 -8.95
N GLY A 276 7.04 -7.70 -8.33
CA GLY A 276 6.03 -6.91 -9.04
C GLY A 276 5.81 -5.53 -8.45
N VAL A 277 4.90 -5.42 -7.47
CA VAL A 277 4.34 -4.13 -7.06
C VAL A 277 5.36 -3.14 -6.49
N PHE A 278 6.43 -3.58 -5.83
CA PHE A 278 7.43 -2.67 -5.27
C PHE A 278 8.27 -1.95 -6.33
N GLY A 279 8.57 -2.61 -7.45
CA GLY A 279 9.23 -1.95 -8.58
C GLY A 279 8.37 -0.81 -9.13
N LEU A 280 7.09 -1.10 -9.38
CA LEU A 280 6.11 -0.13 -9.88
C LEU A 280 5.89 1.02 -8.89
N LEU A 281 5.79 0.72 -7.60
CA LEU A 281 5.64 1.72 -6.54
C LEU A 281 6.81 2.69 -6.49
N LYS A 282 8.05 2.19 -6.56
CA LYS A 282 9.24 3.03 -6.56
C LYS A 282 9.32 3.89 -7.81
N THR A 283 8.88 3.40 -8.96
CA THR A 283 8.79 4.19 -10.20
C THR A 283 7.73 5.28 -10.08
N ALA A 284 6.51 4.94 -9.69
CA ALA A 284 5.42 5.90 -9.51
C ALA A 284 5.78 6.97 -8.46
N TYR A 285 6.44 6.60 -7.36
CA TYR A 285 6.90 7.55 -6.35
C TYR A 285 7.94 8.53 -6.92
N ARG A 286 8.91 8.05 -7.73
CA ARG A 286 9.89 8.93 -8.39
C ARG A 286 9.21 9.90 -9.36
N GLU A 287 8.19 9.47 -10.07
CA GLU A 287 7.39 10.34 -10.94
C GLU A 287 6.67 11.43 -10.14
N GLN A 288 6.06 11.09 -9.00
CA GLN A 288 5.42 12.08 -8.11
C GLN A 288 6.44 13.10 -7.59
N VAL A 289 7.64 12.65 -7.19
CA VAL A 289 8.74 13.52 -6.78
C VAL A 289 9.17 14.45 -7.93
N GLU A 290 9.32 13.92 -9.14
CA GLU A 290 9.69 14.70 -10.33
C GLU A 290 8.64 15.76 -10.68
N CYS A 291 7.34 15.42 -10.62
CA CYS A 291 6.26 16.39 -10.79
C CYS A 291 6.34 17.53 -9.78
N LEU A 292 6.64 17.22 -8.52
CA LEU A 292 6.74 18.24 -7.47
C LEU A 292 7.95 19.17 -7.70
N TYR A 293 9.08 18.66 -8.19
CA TYR A 293 10.23 19.48 -8.59
C TYR A 293 9.92 20.40 -9.78
N ARG A 294 9.21 19.90 -10.80
CA ARG A 294 8.74 20.73 -11.93
C ARG A 294 7.80 21.85 -11.47
N GLY A 295 7.06 21.60 -10.40
CA GLY A 295 6.25 22.58 -9.68
C GLY A 295 6.99 23.68 -8.93
N GLY A 296 8.32 23.73 -9.02
CA GLY A 296 9.13 24.70 -8.31
C GLY A 296 9.48 24.32 -6.86
N ALA A 297 9.18 23.10 -6.41
CA ALA A 297 9.68 22.63 -5.13
C ALA A 297 11.20 22.45 -5.18
N THR A 298 11.91 23.02 -4.21
CA THR A 298 13.38 22.92 -4.13
C THR A 298 13.85 21.74 -3.28
N THR A 299 13.04 21.26 -2.32
CA THR A 299 13.43 20.17 -1.40
C THR A 299 12.22 19.30 -1.03
N ILE A 300 12.40 17.98 -1.09
CA ILE A 300 11.40 17.01 -0.65
C ILE A 300 11.75 16.45 0.73
N GLY A 301 11.14 17.04 1.76
CA GLY A 301 11.21 16.55 3.14
C GLY A 301 10.11 15.53 3.49
N LYS A 302 10.18 14.96 4.70
CA LYS A 302 9.23 13.97 5.25
C LYS A 302 7.77 14.43 5.20
N GLN A 303 7.50 15.73 5.32
CA GLN A 303 6.14 16.29 5.22
C GLN A 303 5.42 15.99 3.90
N HIS A 304 6.14 15.79 2.80
CA HIS A 304 5.54 15.49 1.49
C HIS A 304 5.35 13.98 1.29
N PHE A 305 5.94 13.14 2.13
CA PHE A 305 6.01 11.71 1.85
C PHE A 305 4.62 11.07 1.76
N THR A 306 3.71 11.40 2.68
CA THR A 306 2.37 10.78 2.73
C THR A 306 1.53 11.12 1.51
N SER A 307 1.56 12.37 1.03
CA SER A 307 0.85 12.78 -0.18
C SER A 307 1.41 12.09 -1.44
N LEU A 308 2.73 12.09 -1.61
CA LEU A 308 3.41 11.45 -2.74
C LEU A 308 3.24 9.93 -2.73
N TYR A 309 3.42 9.30 -1.57
CA TYR A 309 3.33 7.85 -1.40
C TYR A 309 1.90 7.36 -1.59
N SER A 310 0.89 8.09 -1.12
CA SER A 310 -0.52 7.72 -1.33
C SER A 310 -0.88 7.67 -2.83
N LYS A 311 -0.52 8.71 -3.60
CA LYS A 311 -0.69 8.73 -5.06
C LYS A 311 0.08 7.60 -5.74
N ALA A 312 1.34 7.38 -5.36
CA ALA A 312 2.17 6.31 -5.91
C ALA A 312 1.60 4.90 -5.64
N ARG A 313 1.08 4.66 -4.43
CA ARG A 313 0.42 3.39 -4.07
C ARG A 313 -0.80 3.14 -4.95
N GLN A 314 -1.65 4.13 -5.16
CA GLN A 314 -2.86 3.99 -6.00
C GLN A 314 -2.50 3.61 -7.44
N THR A 315 -1.45 4.22 -8.01
CA THR A 315 -0.96 3.89 -9.35
C THR A 315 -0.35 2.49 -9.42
N ALA A 316 0.44 2.10 -8.41
CA ALA A 316 1.18 0.85 -8.44
C ALA A 316 0.31 -0.37 -8.07
N PHE A 317 -0.55 -0.26 -7.06
CA PHE A 317 -1.25 -1.37 -6.42
C PHE A 317 -2.63 -1.63 -7.05
N THR A 318 -2.69 -1.63 -8.39
CA THR A 318 -3.90 -2.04 -9.10
C THR A 318 -4.11 -3.55 -8.99
N SER A 319 -5.36 -4.01 -9.04
CA SER A 319 -5.66 -5.46 -8.99
C SER A 319 -4.97 -6.25 -10.11
N ARG A 320 -4.78 -5.63 -11.28
CA ARG A 320 -4.01 -6.21 -12.39
C ARG A 320 -2.55 -6.42 -12.01
N ASN A 321 -1.90 -5.39 -11.46
CA ASN A 321 -0.48 -5.46 -11.07
C ASN A 321 -0.27 -6.47 -9.94
N ILE A 322 -1.16 -6.49 -8.94
CA ILE A 322 -1.09 -7.43 -7.82
C ILE A 322 -1.21 -8.87 -8.33
N ARG A 323 -2.26 -9.19 -9.11
CA ARG A 323 -2.43 -10.54 -9.67
C ARG A 323 -1.25 -10.95 -10.57
N SER A 324 -0.73 -10.02 -11.38
CA SER A 324 0.47 -10.27 -12.16
C SER A 324 1.69 -10.58 -11.28
N SER A 325 1.80 -9.95 -10.12
CA SER A 325 2.91 -10.17 -9.18
C SER A 325 2.86 -11.58 -8.57
N TRP A 326 1.67 -12.03 -8.19
CA TRP A 326 1.45 -13.41 -7.72
C TRP A 326 1.70 -14.46 -8.80
N ALA A 327 1.34 -14.16 -10.05
CA ALA A 327 1.59 -15.04 -11.19
C ALA A 327 3.08 -15.14 -11.51
N LYS A 328 3.84 -14.04 -11.37
CA LYS A 328 5.31 -14.02 -11.52
C LYS A 328 5.99 -14.85 -10.45
N ALA A 329 5.50 -14.80 -9.20
CA ALA A 329 6.01 -15.64 -8.10
C ALA A 329 5.60 -17.13 -8.22
N GLY A 330 4.85 -17.52 -9.25
CA GLY A 330 4.40 -18.91 -9.48
C GLY A 330 3.32 -19.41 -8.50
N LEU A 331 2.69 -18.50 -7.73
CA LEU A 331 1.76 -18.87 -6.66
C LEU A 331 0.28 -18.80 -7.09
N PHE A 332 -0.12 -17.78 -7.85
CA PHE A 332 -1.49 -17.64 -8.36
C PHE A 332 -1.53 -17.11 -9.81
N PRO A 333 -1.97 -17.93 -10.79
CA PRO A 333 -2.25 -19.36 -10.67
C PRO A 333 -1.01 -20.15 -10.20
N PHE A 334 -1.23 -21.27 -9.50
CA PHE A 334 -0.14 -22.07 -8.94
C PHE A 334 0.64 -22.76 -10.07
N GLN A 335 1.74 -22.16 -10.48
CA GLN A 335 2.61 -22.56 -11.59
C GLN A 335 4.09 -22.43 -11.21
N PRO A 336 4.63 -23.38 -10.40
CA PRO A 336 6.03 -23.36 -9.97
C PRO A 336 7.05 -23.30 -11.11
N GLY A 337 6.74 -23.92 -12.26
CA GLY A 337 7.61 -23.97 -13.44
C GLY A 337 8.12 -22.60 -13.87
N ARG A 338 7.27 -21.56 -13.83
CA ARG A 338 7.67 -20.18 -14.18
C ARG A 338 8.89 -19.68 -13.43
N VAL A 339 9.05 -20.07 -12.16
CA VAL A 339 10.19 -19.66 -11.33
C VAL A 339 11.32 -20.67 -11.42
N LEU A 340 11.00 -21.96 -11.45
CA LEU A 340 12.00 -23.03 -11.51
C LEU A 340 12.80 -23.01 -12.82
N ASP A 341 12.13 -22.71 -13.94
CA ASP A 341 12.75 -22.62 -15.26
C ASP A 341 13.73 -21.42 -15.34
N GLU A 342 13.42 -20.30 -14.69
CA GLU A 342 14.33 -19.14 -14.59
C GLU A 342 15.55 -19.38 -13.68
N ILE A 343 15.45 -20.33 -12.75
CA ILE A 343 16.55 -20.68 -11.82
C ILE A 343 17.55 -21.63 -12.50
N GLN A 344 17.14 -22.31 -13.59
CA GLN A 344 18.06 -23.01 -14.47
C GLN A 344 18.67 -22.02 -15.49
N PRO A 345 19.94 -22.20 -15.91
CA PRO A 345 20.49 -21.38 -16.99
C PRO A 345 19.75 -21.74 -18.29
N ALA A 346 18.87 -20.86 -18.74
CA ALA A 346 18.08 -21.05 -19.96
C ALA A 346 18.87 -20.57 -21.20
N GLU A 347 19.01 -21.47 -22.18
CA GLU A 347 19.24 -21.11 -23.58
C GLU A 347 18.01 -20.37 -24.12
N ALA A 348 18.26 -19.29 -24.86
CA ALA A 348 17.24 -18.35 -25.29
C ALA A 348 16.50 -18.82 -26.55
N VAL A 349 15.17 -18.69 -26.56
CA VAL A 349 14.35 -18.71 -27.78
C VAL A 349 13.51 -17.42 -27.83
N PRO A 350 13.52 -16.66 -28.95
CA PRO A 350 12.67 -15.49 -29.12
C PRO A 350 11.32 -15.87 -29.75
N CYS A 351 10.24 -15.19 -29.33
CA CYS A 351 8.92 -15.27 -29.98
C CYS A 351 8.43 -13.85 -30.28
N GLU A 352 8.14 -13.58 -31.56
CA GLU A 352 7.61 -12.32 -32.09
C GLU A 352 6.09 -12.24 -31.93
N THR A 353 5.53 -11.02 -31.91
CA THR A 353 4.07 -10.81 -31.97
C THR A 353 3.76 -9.64 -32.90
N GLU A 354 2.98 -9.93 -33.94
CA GLU A 354 2.45 -8.95 -34.90
C GLU A 354 1.25 -8.18 -34.33
N ALA A 355 1.12 -6.93 -34.79
CA ALA A 355 0.05 -6.01 -34.46
C ALA A 355 -1.14 -6.13 -35.43
N GLN A 356 -2.37 -5.96 -34.95
CA GLN A 356 -3.55 -5.79 -35.79
C GLN A 356 -4.21 -4.42 -35.59
N GLN A 357 -4.58 -3.83 -36.72
CA GLN A 357 -5.15 -2.51 -36.94
C GLN A 357 -6.63 -2.43 -36.53
N SER A 358 -7.08 -1.21 -36.23
CA SER A 358 -8.47 -0.88 -35.93
C SER A 358 -9.22 -0.34 -37.15
N VAL A 359 -10.53 -0.61 -37.19
CA VAL A 359 -11.51 -0.30 -38.25
C VAL A 359 -12.08 1.12 -38.08
N GLN A 360 -12.34 1.81 -39.19
CA GLN A 360 -12.99 3.12 -39.25
C GLN A 360 -14.52 3.01 -39.23
N VAL A 361 -15.19 3.95 -38.54
CA VAL A 361 -16.64 4.22 -38.64
C VAL A 361 -16.83 5.63 -39.21
N SER A 362 -17.77 5.76 -40.15
CA SER A 362 -18.24 7.00 -40.75
C SER A 362 -19.68 7.27 -40.36
N GLU A 363 -20.00 8.50 -39.95
CA GLU A 363 -21.38 9.00 -39.95
C GLU A 363 -21.37 10.51 -40.17
N ALA A 364 -22.24 10.98 -41.06
CA ALA A 364 -22.49 12.39 -41.34
C ALA A 364 -23.84 12.76 -40.75
N ALA A 365 -23.89 13.88 -40.02
CA ALA A 365 -25.13 14.57 -39.71
C ALA A 365 -24.89 16.09 -39.70
N ASP A 366 -25.85 16.77 -40.33
CA ASP A 366 -25.94 18.21 -40.54
C ASP A 366 -26.39 18.90 -39.23
N GLN A 367 -25.65 19.92 -38.77
CA GLN A 367 -26.06 20.75 -37.63
C GLN A 367 -25.60 22.21 -37.80
N THR A 368 -26.53 23.11 -37.51
CA THR A 368 -26.38 24.57 -37.35
C THR A 368 -25.04 24.97 -36.72
N LEU A 369 -24.34 25.92 -37.36
CA LEU A 369 -23.02 26.41 -36.98
C LEU A 369 -23.02 26.97 -35.54
N ARG A 370 -22.41 26.23 -34.61
CA ARG A 370 -22.01 26.71 -33.28
C ARG A 370 -20.52 26.97 -33.25
N THR A 371 -20.07 27.95 -32.46
CA THR A 371 -18.64 28.22 -32.23
C THR A 371 -17.96 26.98 -31.64
N PRO A 372 -16.92 26.41 -32.28
CA PRO A 372 -16.25 25.22 -31.78
C PRO A 372 -15.57 25.49 -30.44
N THR A 373 -15.89 24.72 -29.39
CA THR A 373 -15.24 24.81 -28.08
C THR A 373 -14.25 23.66 -27.83
N THR A 374 -14.20 22.66 -28.73
CA THR A 374 -13.33 21.48 -28.62
C THR A 374 -12.59 21.19 -29.94
N VAL A 375 -11.40 20.59 -29.85
CA VAL A 375 -10.55 20.24 -31.01
C VAL A 375 -11.30 19.34 -32.02
N THR A 376 -12.06 18.36 -31.53
CA THR A 376 -12.83 17.46 -32.38
C THR A 376 -13.93 18.20 -33.16
N SER A 377 -14.64 19.13 -32.50
CA SER A 377 -15.66 19.95 -33.16
C SER A 377 -15.04 20.88 -34.21
N PHE A 378 -13.85 21.43 -33.93
CA PHE A 378 -13.11 22.27 -34.85
C PHE A 378 -12.65 21.50 -36.10
N HIS A 379 -12.11 20.29 -35.93
CA HIS A 379 -11.71 19.42 -37.05
C HIS A 379 -12.88 19.01 -37.95
N ASN A 380 -14.07 18.83 -37.39
CA ASN A 380 -15.27 18.51 -38.14
C ASN A 380 -15.75 19.70 -38.97
N VAL A 381 -15.80 20.90 -38.38
CA VAL A 381 -16.14 22.14 -39.08
C VAL A 381 -15.12 22.44 -40.19
N ARG A 382 -13.82 22.22 -39.94
CA ARG A 382 -12.76 22.35 -40.96
C ARG A 382 -13.02 21.45 -42.17
N ARG A 383 -13.26 20.15 -41.95
CA ARG A 383 -13.52 19.20 -43.05
C ARG A 383 -14.76 19.58 -43.87
N GLN A 384 -15.80 20.07 -43.21
CA GLN A 384 -17.02 20.54 -43.88
C GLN A 384 -16.80 21.83 -44.67
N LEU A 385 -15.88 22.70 -44.23
CA LEU A 385 -15.52 23.91 -44.94
C LEU A 385 -14.65 23.58 -46.16
N GLU A 386 -13.65 22.72 -46.00
CA GLU A 386 -12.74 22.26 -47.06
C GLU A 386 -13.48 21.56 -48.21
N SER A 387 -14.57 20.82 -47.92
CA SER A 387 -15.39 20.17 -48.93
C SER A 387 -16.25 21.14 -49.77
N LYS A 388 -16.47 22.36 -49.27
CA LYS A 388 -17.28 23.41 -49.92
C LYS A 388 -16.46 24.41 -50.73
N LEU A 389 -15.13 24.40 -50.66
CA LEU A 389 -14.28 25.29 -51.46
C LEU A 389 -13.95 24.71 -52.83
N ASP A 390 -14.11 25.55 -53.86
CA ASP A 390 -13.79 25.23 -55.25
C ASP A 390 -12.30 24.89 -55.44
N ARG A 391 -12.00 24.02 -56.41
CA ARG A 391 -10.66 23.43 -56.61
C ARG A 391 -9.64 24.42 -57.15
N GLN A 392 -10.08 25.52 -57.77
CA GLN A 392 -9.25 26.53 -58.41
C GLN A 392 -8.93 27.76 -57.53
N ASP A 393 -9.57 27.92 -56.37
CA ASP A 393 -9.32 29.04 -55.45
C ASP A 393 -8.21 28.71 -54.43
N GLU A 394 -6.98 28.74 -54.93
CA GLU A 394 -5.77 28.41 -54.15
C GLU A 394 -5.51 29.44 -53.03
N GLN A 395 -5.92 30.69 -53.23
CA GLN A 395 -5.69 31.78 -52.29
C GLN A 395 -6.61 31.67 -51.06
N SER A 396 -7.90 31.40 -51.24
CA SER A 396 -8.82 31.16 -50.12
C SER A 396 -8.45 29.91 -49.32
N ARG A 397 -7.99 28.84 -49.99
CA ARG A 397 -7.45 27.65 -49.32
C ARG A 397 -6.20 27.96 -48.49
N ALA A 398 -5.31 28.83 -48.99
CA ALA A 398 -4.13 29.26 -48.23
C ALA A 398 -4.51 30.08 -46.97
N TYR A 399 -5.49 30.99 -47.08
CA TYR A 399 -6.00 31.73 -45.92
C TYR A 399 -6.68 30.82 -44.89
N LEU A 400 -7.49 29.87 -45.35
CA LEU A 400 -8.15 28.91 -44.45
C LEU A 400 -7.16 27.99 -43.76
N ARG A 401 -6.12 27.52 -44.44
CA ARG A 401 -5.02 26.78 -43.80
C ARG A 401 -4.33 27.62 -42.73
N LYS A 402 -4.05 28.91 -42.99
CA LYS A 402 -3.43 29.81 -42.00
C LYS A 402 -4.31 29.99 -40.76
N ILE A 403 -5.61 30.25 -40.94
CA ILE A 403 -6.56 30.41 -39.83
C ILE A 403 -6.70 29.10 -39.05
N THR A 404 -6.76 27.97 -39.76
CA THR A 404 -6.85 26.65 -39.14
C THR A 404 -5.62 26.34 -38.29
N ASN A 405 -4.43 26.51 -38.87
CA ASN A 405 -3.17 26.28 -38.15
C ASN A 405 -3.05 27.19 -36.92
N ALA A 406 -3.50 28.44 -37.02
CA ALA A 406 -3.54 29.37 -35.89
C ALA A 406 -4.51 28.89 -34.80
N ALA A 407 -5.71 28.45 -35.17
CA ALA A 407 -6.69 27.92 -34.23
C ALA A 407 -6.21 26.62 -33.55
N GLU A 408 -5.67 25.66 -34.30
CA GLU A 408 -5.10 24.42 -33.78
C GLU A 408 -3.97 24.70 -32.79
N LYS A 409 -3.09 25.65 -33.12
CA LYS A 409 -2.04 26.11 -32.20
C LYS A 409 -2.62 26.68 -30.91
N VAL A 410 -3.62 27.56 -31.00
CA VAL A 410 -4.28 28.14 -29.81
C VAL A 410 -4.95 27.07 -28.96
N TYR A 411 -5.61 26.07 -29.56
CA TYR A 411 -6.19 24.96 -28.80
C TYR A 411 -5.12 24.11 -28.12
N ALA A 412 -4.00 23.83 -28.79
CA ALA A 412 -2.88 23.10 -28.21
C ALA A 412 -2.26 23.88 -27.04
N ASP A 413 -1.95 25.16 -27.23
CA ASP A 413 -1.41 26.04 -26.20
C ASP A 413 -2.36 26.13 -25.00
N ARG A 414 -3.66 26.30 -25.26
CA ARG A 414 -4.71 26.29 -24.24
C ARG A 414 -4.71 24.98 -23.45
N ALA A 415 -4.65 23.83 -24.11
CA ALA A 415 -4.65 22.53 -23.45
C ALA A 415 -3.41 22.33 -22.55
N LEU A 416 -2.22 22.74 -23.03
CA LEU A 416 -0.98 22.70 -22.26
C LEU A 416 -1.05 23.60 -21.01
N LEU A 417 -1.51 24.85 -21.18
CA LEU A 417 -1.69 25.79 -20.07
C LEU A 417 -2.72 25.29 -19.05
N PHE A 418 -3.79 24.62 -19.49
CA PHE A 418 -4.75 24.01 -18.58
C PHE A 418 -4.14 22.91 -17.73
N ASP A 419 -3.34 22.03 -18.34
CA ASP A 419 -2.66 20.95 -17.61
C ASP A 419 -1.63 21.51 -16.61
N GLU A 420 -0.84 22.49 -17.02
CA GLU A 420 0.13 23.17 -16.16
C GLU A 420 -0.57 23.85 -14.97
N ASN A 421 -1.63 24.62 -15.22
CA ASN A 421 -2.41 25.25 -14.16
C ASN A 421 -2.98 24.21 -13.20
N ARG A 422 -3.54 23.10 -13.70
CA ARG A 422 -4.04 22.01 -12.85
C ARG A 422 -2.97 21.46 -11.91
N LEU A 423 -1.77 21.21 -12.43
CA LEU A 423 -0.63 20.74 -11.62
C LEU A 423 -0.22 21.75 -10.55
N LEU A 424 -0.14 23.04 -10.92
CA LEU A 424 0.19 24.12 -9.98
C LEU A 424 -0.88 24.27 -8.89
N PHE A 425 -2.16 24.12 -9.22
CA PHE A 425 -3.25 24.14 -8.24
C PHE A 425 -3.18 22.98 -7.27
N GLU A 426 -2.95 21.75 -7.75
CA GLU A 426 -2.78 20.59 -6.87
C GLU A 426 -1.62 20.78 -5.87
N GLN A 427 -0.51 21.35 -6.34
CA GLN A 427 0.66 21.62 -5.52
C GLN A 427 0.40 22.75 -4.51
N ASN A 428 -0.29 23.81 -4.91
CA ASN A 428 -0.68 24.89 -4.00
C ASN A 428 -1.66 24.39 -2.93
N ASN A 429 -2.61 23.53 -3.28
CA ASN A 429 -3.53 22.93 -2.31
C ASN A 429 -2.79 22.03 -1.31
N GLU A 430 -1.87 21.18 -1.78
CA GLU A 430 -1.03 20.36 -0.89
C GLU A 430 -0.19 21.24 0.04
N LYS A 431 0.43 22.29 -0.50
CA LYS A 431 1.23 23.25 0.27
C LYS A 431 0.40 23.98 1.30
N SER A 432 -0.82 24.38 0.97
CA SER A 432 -1.77 25.01 1.90
C SER A 432 -2.18 24.08 3.03
N MET A 433 -2.53 22.82 2.72
CA MET A 433 -2.85 21.77 3.72
C MET A 433 -1.68 21.52 4.68
N ARG A 434 -0.45 21.50 4.15
CA ARG A 434 0.75 21.40 4.96
C ARG A 434 1.00 22.66 5.79
N GLY A 435 0.80 23.84 5.21
CA GLY A 435 1.04 25.13 5.84
C GLY A 435 0.08 25.42 7.00
N SER A 436 -1.17 24.95 6.90
CA SER A 436 -2.16 25.02 7.99
C SER A 436 -1.80 24.11 9.17
N THR A 437 -1.01 23.05 8.93
CA THR A 437 -0.61 22.11 9.98
C THR A 437 0.58 22.64 10.79
N ARG A 438 0.33 23.05 12.03
CA ARG A 438 1.40 23.49 12.96
C ARG A 438 2.38 22.36 13.26
N ALA A 439 3.68 22.62 13.13
CA ALA A 439 4.75 21.65 13.38
C ALA A 439 4.87 21.32 14.88
N THR A 440 4.30 20.20 15.30
CA THR A 440 4.29 19.76 16.70
C THR A 440 4.66 18.28 16.83
N ILE A 441 5.13 17.88 18.01
CA ILE A 441 5.36 16.45 18.33
C ILE A 441 4.03 15.86 18.75
N VAL A 442 3.43 14.95 17.99
CA VAL A 442 2.09 14.38 18.25
C VAL A 442 2.11 13.43 19.45
N GLY A 443 3.16 12.63 19.57
CA GLY A 443 3.31 11.64 20.64
C GLY A 443 4.69 11.02 20.68
N ARG A 444 4.98 10.32 21.79
CA ARG A 444 6.18 9.49 21.99
C ARG A 444 5.91 8.00 21.85
N ALA A 445 4.66 7.62 21.57
CA ALA A 445 4.31 6.24 21.29
C ALA A 445 5.13 5.75 20.08
N LYS A 446 5.53 4.48 20.13
CA LYS A 446 6.37 3.88 19.10
C LYS A 446 5.60 3.67 17.79
N VAL A 447 4.31 3.36 17.89
CA VAL A 447 3.39 3.18 16.78
C VAL A 447 2.07 3.87 17.11
N MET A 448 1.45 4.52 16.12
CA MET A 448 0.16 5.20 16.21
C MET A 448 -0.62 4.98 14.91
N SER A 449 -1.94 4.84 14.97
CA SER A 449 -2.80 4.94 13.78
C SER A 449 -2.94 6.40 13.34
N TYR A 450 -3.38 6.63 12.11
CA TYR A 450 -3.75 7.97 11.64
C TYR A 450 -4.81 8.60 12.56
N ASP A 451 -5.81 7.82 12.98
CA ASP A 451 -6.89 8.29 13.85
C ASP A 451 -6.38 8.69 15.23
N ASP A 452 -5.43 7.94 15.80
CA ASP A 452 -4.74 8.32 17.05
C ASP A 452 -4.01 9.66 16.91
N ILE A 453 -3.42 9.91 15.73
CA ILE A 453 -2.71 11.16 15.43
C ILE A 453 -3.69 12.32 15.33
N VAL A 454 -4.80 12.15 14.62
CA VAL A 454 -5.86 13.18 14.48
C VAL A 454 -6.46 13.50 15.84
N GLU A 455 -6.78 12.49 16.64
CA GLU A 455 -7.33 12.66 17.99
C GLU A 455 -6.33 13.35 18.93
N ALA A 456 -5.04 12.99 18.85
CA ALA A 456 -3.99 13.66 19.61
C ALA A 456 -3.79 15.13 19.21
N GLN A 457 -4.04 15.49 17.95
CA GLN A 457 -4.03 16.87 17.48
C GLN A 457 -5.25 17.63 18.00
N ARG A 458 -6.46 17.07 17.87
CA ARG A 458 -7.72 17.67 18.37
C ARG A 458 -7.64 18.01 19.85
N ARG A 459 -7.23 17.05 20.70
CA ARG A 459 -7.07 17.24 22.15
C ARG A 459 -6.09 18.35 22.53
N ARG A 460 -5.11 18.65 21.67
CA ARG A 460 -4.15 19.74 21.92
C ARG A 460 -4.72 21.08 21.54
N SER A 461 -5.36 21.18 20.38
CA SER A 461 -6.05 22.41 19.99
C SER A 461 -7.06 22.81 21.06
N GLU A 462 -7.81 21.86 21.63
CA GLU A 462 -8.74 22.09 22.74
C GLU A 462 -8.04 22.58 24.02
N LYS A 463 -6.88 22.03 24.37
CA LYS A 463 -6.09 22.49 25.52
C LYS A 463 -5.50 23.89 25.31
N GLU A 464 -5.06 24.22 24.11
CA GLU A 464 -4.56 25.55 23.76
C GLU A 464 -5.69 26.59 23.78
N LEU A 465 -6.90 26.22 23.32
CA LEU A 465 -8.10 27.07 23.39
C LEU A 465 -8.65 27.21 24.83
N GLY A 466 -8.45 26.21 25.69
CA GLY A 466 -8.92 26.20 27.08
C GLY A 466 -8.03 26.93 28.11
N MET A 467 -6.90 27.55 27.69
CA MET A 467 -6.02 28.32 28.58
C MET A 467 -6.19 29.85 28.49
N ALA A 468 -7.25 30.35 27.83
CA ALA A 468 -7.57 31.77 27.80
C ALA A 468 -9.04 32.01 28.15
N VAL A 469 -9.33 32.37 29.40
CA VAL A 469 -10.58 33.06 29.78
C VAL A 469 -10.22 34.18 30.76
N PRO A 470 -10.72 35.40 30.51
CA PRO A 470 -11.58 36.01 31.54
C PRO A 470 -12.94 36.50 31.00
N HIS A 471 -13.97 36.12 31.76
CA HIS A 471 -15.35 36.64 31.99
C HIS A 471 -16.24 37.22 30.87
N GLU A 472 -17.38 36.51 30.70
CA GLU A 472 -18.79 36.93 30.60
C GLU A 472 -19.21 38.25 29.89
N ALA A 473 -20.05 38.10 28.86
CA ALA A 473 -21.44 38.60 28.84
C ALA A 473 -22.23 37.97 27.67
N VAL A 474 -23.45 37.50 27.95
CA VAL A 474 -24.44 37.02 26.95
C VAL A 474 -25.49 38.11 26.70
N PRO A 475 -25.89 38.35 25.44
CA PRO A 475 -27.27 38.75 25.14
C PRO A 475 -27.91 37.89 24.00
N PRO A 476 -29.25 38.02 23.77
CA PRO A 476 -30.13 36.87 23.62
C PRO A 476 -30.40 36.42 22.17
N PHE A 477 -30.97 35.22 22.08
CA PHE A 477 -31.51 34.57 20.88
C PHE A 477 -32.60 35.41 20.20
N THR A 478 -32.46 35.64 18.89
CA THR A 478 -33.56 36.06 17.99
C THR A 478 -33.68 35.10 16.81
N ALA A 479 -34.93 34.75 16.46
CA ALA A 479 -35.32 33.79 15.42
C ALA A 479 -34.83 34.16 13.99
N PRO A 480 -34.73 33.20 13.06
CA PRO A 480 -34.16 33.44 11.74
C PRO A 480 -35.13 34.21 10.84
N VAL A 481 -34.70 35.36 10.35
CA VAL A 481 -35.33 36.09 9.24
C VAL A 481 -34.85 35.48 7.93
N ALA A 482 -35.76 35.16 7.02
CA ALA A 482 -35.44 34.71 5.67
C ALA A 482 -34.61 35.79 4.95
N ARG A 483 -33.35 35.48 4.65
CA ARG A 483 -32.39 36.38 4.03
C ARG A 483 -32.71 36.48 2.53
N MET A 484 -33.04 37.67 2.03
CA MET A 484 -32.99 37.92 0.60
C MET A 484 -31.54 37.77 0.13
N LEU A 485 -31.35 37.07 -0.98
CA LEU A 485 -30.03 36.87 -1.60
C LEU A 485 -29.43 38.24 -1.90
N SER A 486 -28.18 38.44 -1.49
CA SER A 486 -27.43 39.66 -1.76
C SER A 486 -27.01 39.71 -3.22
N GLU A 487 -26.69 40.90 -3.77
CA GLU A 487 -26.13 41.03 -5.13
C GLU A 487 -24.92 40.11 -5.35
N ALA A 488 -24.10 39.89 -4.31
CA ALA A 488 -22.97 38.98 -4.35
C ALA A 488 -23.38 37.49 -4.46
N ASP A 489 -24.54 37.10 -3.92
CA ASP A 489 -25.06 35.73 -4.05
C ASP A 489 -25.65 35.50 -5.46
N GLN A 490 -26.11 36.57 -6.10
CA GLN A 490 -26.67 36.56 -7.45
C GLN A 490 -25.55 36.55 -8.50
N GLU A 491 -24.51 37.35 -8.32
CA GLU A 491 -23.26 37.28 -9.10
C GLU A 491 -22.58 35.91 -8.97
N ALA A 492 -22.62 35.28 -7.79
CA ALA A 492 -22.08 33.93 -7.60
C ALA A 492 -22.87 32.86 -8.36
N LEU A 493 -24.18 33.06 -8.54
CA LEU A 493 -25.04 32.15 -9.30
C LEU A 493 -24.79 32.32 -10.81
N GLU A 494 -24.70 33.57 -11.29
CA GLU A 494 -24.39 33.87 -12.69
C GLU A 494 -22.98 33.39 -13.07
N ALA A 495 -22.00 33.55 -12.18
CA ALA A 495 -20.66 33.00 -12.37
C ALA A 495 -20.66 31.46 -12.42
N ALA A 496 -21.50 30.80 -11.62
CA ALA A 496 -21.63 29.34 -11.63
C ALA A 496 -22.23 28.82 -12.96
N ASP A 497 -23.23 29.52 -13.49
CA ASP A 497 -23.83 29.21 -14.79
C ASP A 497 -22.86 29.47 -15.96
N GLU A 498 -22.02 30.52 -15.87
CA GLU A 498 -20.98 30.82 -16.86
C GLU A 498 -19.85 29.76 -16.85
N ILE A 499 -19.48 29.29 -15.66
CA ILE A 499 -18.51 28.21 -15.46
C ILE A 499 -19.01 26.89 -16.05
N ASP A 500 -20.29 26.57 -15.90
CA ASP A 500 -20.88 25.36 -16.47
C ASP A 500 -20.99 25.47 -18.00
N ALA A 501 -21.39 26.63 -18.51
CA ALA A 501 -21.45 26.92 -19.95
C ALA A 501 -20.07 26.84 -20.64
N MET A 502 -18.99 27.16 -19.93
CA MET A 502 -17.62 27.08 -20.42
C MET A 502 -16.97 25.69 -20.23
N GLY A 503 -17.67 24.72 -19.64
CA GLY A 503 -17.17 23.37 -19.41
C GLY A 503 -16.15 23.27 -18.26
N PHE A 504 -16.14 24.25 -17.35
CA PHE A 504 -15.25 24.29 -16.18
C PHE A 504 -15.84 23.60 -14.93
N ALA A 505 -16.95 22.88 -15.03
CA ALA A 505 -17.56 22.18 -13.89
C ALA A 505 -16.58 21.23 -13.15
N GLN A 506 -15.68 20.56 -13.87
CA GLN A 506 -14.62 19.74 -13.26
C GLN A 506 -13.53 20.55 -12.53
N TYR A 507 -13.33 21.81 -12.90
CA TYR A 507 -12.40 22.74 -12.23
C TYR A 507 -12.95 23.18 -10.86
N CYS A 508 -14.25 23.38 -10.74
CA CYS A 508 -14.89 23.85 -9.51
C CYS A 508 -15.15 22.75 -8.46
N HIS A 509 -15.12 21.47 -8.82
CA HIS A 509 -15.24 20.38 -7.85
C HIS A 509 -14.02 20.31 -6.89
N VAL A 510 -12.90 20.94 -7.26
CA VAL A 510 -11.67 21.06 -6.44
C VAL A 510 -11.73 22.27 -5.49
N LEU A 511 -12.70 23.18 -5.66
CA LEU A 511 -12.79 24.46 -4.93
C LEU A 511 -13.61 24.40 -3.63
N ARG A 512 -14.23 23.27 -3.25
CA ARG A 512 -14.97 23.18 -1.98
C ARG A 512 -14.02 22.99 -0.80
N LEU A 513 -13.50 24.10 -0.29
CA LEU A 513 -13.21 24.26 1.14
C LEU A 513 -14.55 24.54 1.83
N GLU A 514 -14.97 23.64 2.72
CA GLU A 514 -16.04 23.93 3.67
C GLU A 514 -15.66 25.20 4.44
N ARG A 515 -16.38 26.30 4.17
CA ARG A 515 -16.29 27.51 4.97
C ARG A 515 -16.91 27.20 6.33
N SER A 516 -16.07 27.25 7.37
CA SER A 516 -16.44 27.32 8.78
C SER A 516 -17.34 28.51 9.07
#